data_AF-X1L5N5-F1
#
_entry.id   AF-X1L5N5-F1
#
_cell.length_a   1.000
_cell.length_b   1.000
_cell.length_c   1.000
_cell.angle_alpha   90.00
_cell.angle_beta   90.00
_cell.angle_gamma   90.00
#
_symmetry.space_group_name_H-M   'P 1'
#
loop_
_entity.id
_entity.type
_entity.pdbx_description
1 polymer ?
#
loop_
_entity_poly.entity_id
_entity_poly.type
_entity_poly.pdbx_seq_one_letter_code
_entity_poly.pdbx_strand_id
1 'polypeptide(L)' 'VKMFAVKNVTTVERYCPNGHEALPDLWREDDHSVKFCPICGIPVEERIVPYDAPYCSDCNKPVNPSWNYCPYCDSPAS' A
#
# COMPACT_ATOMS: atom_id res chain seq x y z
N VAL A 1 20.55 15.59 -0.43
CA VAL A 1 20.80 14.14 -0.25
C VAL A 1 19.49 13.45 -0.59
N LYS A 2 19.44 12.29 -1.26
CA LYS A 2 18.14 11.70 -1.60
C LYS A 2 17.48 11.19 -0.31
N MET A 3 16.58 12.00 0.27
CA MET A 3 15.88 11.80 1.55
C MET A 3 15.11 10.47 1.65
N PHE A 4 14.54 10.03 0.54
CA PHE A 4 13.71 8.83 0.46
C PHE A 4 14.30 7.86 -0.56
N ALA A 5 14.57 6.65 -0.09
CA ALA A 5 14.90 5.51 -0.92
C ALA A 5 13.60 4.79 -1.29
N VAL A 6 13.43 4.52 -2.58
CA VAL A 6 12.34 3.64 -3.03
C VAL A 6 12.82 2.21 -2.91
N LYS A 7 12.01 1.37 -2.28
CA LYS A 7 12.28 -0.06 -2.14
C LYS A 7 11.13 -0.84 -2.71
N ASN A 8 11.48 -1.90 -3.45
CA ASN A 8 10.52 -2.89 -3.86
C ASN A 8 10.18 -3.78 -2.65
N VAL A 9 8.93 -3.72 -2.22
CA VAL A 9 8.39 -4.51 -1.11
C VAL A 9 7.10 -5.18 -1.56
N THR A 10 6.59 -6.13 -0.78
CA THR A 10 5.36 -6.84 -1.12
C THR A 10 4.19 -6.42 -0.23
N THR A 11 2.99 -6.39 -0.78
CA THR A 11 1.73 -6.26 -0.02
C THR A 11 0.75 -7.34 -0.44
N VAL A 12 -0.27 -7.55 0.39
CA VAL A 12 -1.41 -8.42 0.06
C VAL A 12 -2.45 -7.56 -0.62
N GLU A 13 -2.67 -7.83 -1.90
CA GLU A 13 -3.77 -7.24 -2.66
C GLU A 13 -4.89 -8.27 -2.77
N ARG A 14 -6.12 -7.84 -2.44
CA ARG A 14 -7.32 -8.63 -2.74
C ARG A 14 -7.72 -8.38 -4.18
N TYR A 15 -8.35 -9.32 -4.87
CA TYR A 15 -8.87 -9.09 -6.22
C TYR A 15 -10.01 -10.05 -6.55
N CYS A 16 -10.84 -9.67 -7.51
CA CYS A 16 -11.83 -10.59 -8.06
C CYS A 16 -11.21 -11.41 -9.19
N PRO A 17 -11.24 -12.75 -9.15
CA PRO A 17 -10.69 -13.57 -10.24
C PRO A 17 -11.44 -13.44 -11.57
N ASN A 18 -12.67 -12.90 -11.57
CA ASN A 18 -13.38 -12.53 -12.79
C ASN A 18 -12.92 -11.19 -13.38
N GLY A 19 -11.93 -10.50 -12.78
CA GLY A 19 -11.35 -9.28 -13.32
C GLY A 19 -12.15 -8.00 -13.04
N HIS A 20 -13.15 -8.05 -12.16
CA HIS A 20 -13.88 -6.86 -11.73
C HIS A 20 -12.99 -5.97 -10.84
N GLU A 21 -12.77 -4.73 -11.28
CA GLU A 21 -12.19 -3.68 -10.44
C GLU A 21 -13.16 -3.32 -9.31
N ALA A 22 -12.63 -3.18 -8.09
CA ALA A 22 -13.43 -2.73 -6.98
C ALA A 22 -13.59 -1.21 -7.01
N LEU A 23 -14.77 -0.72 -6.64
CA LEU A 23 -14.96 0.71 -6.40
C LEU A 23 -14.04 1.15 -5.24
N PRO A 24 -13.32 2.28 -5.35
CA PRO A 24 -12.29 2.70 -4.40
C PRO A 24 -12.78 2.81 -2.95
N ASP A 25 -14.08 3.05 -2.74
CA ASP A 25 -14.71 3.20 -1.42
C ASP A 25 -15.08 1.89 -0.72
N LEU A 26 -15.05 0.75 -1.42
CA LEU A 26 -15.47 -0.54 -0.86
C LEU A 26 -14.35 -1.29 -0.18
N TRP A 27 -13.09 -0.93 -0.43
CA TRP A 27 -11.93 -1.58 0.19
C TRP A 27 -11.31 -0.63 1.20
N ARG A 28 -12.14 -0.18 2.16
CA ARG A 28 -11.58 0.46 3.35
C ARG A 28 -10.66 -0.53 4.01
N GLU A 29 -9.41 -0.12 4.17
CA GLU A 29 -8.31 -0.93 4.72
C GLU A 29 -8.61 -1.45 6.14
N ASP A 30 -9.60 -0.89 6.83
CA ASP A 30 -10.09 -1.30 8.14
C ASP A 30 -11.22 -2.34 8.14
N ASP A 31 -11.87 -2.63 7.00
CA ASP A 31 -12.98 -3.56 6.94
C ASP A 31 -12.55 -4.94 6.45
N HIS A 32 -12.22 -5.82 7.41
CA HIS A 32 -11.97 -7.25 7.17
C HIS A 32 -13.18 -8.04 6.61
N SER A 33 -14.28 -7.38 6.18
CA SER A 33 -15.52 -8.07 5.77
C SER A 33 -15.75 -8.18 4.27
N VAL A 34 -14.91 -7.59 3.41
CA VAL A 34 -15.02 -7.79 1.95
C VAL A 34 -14.45 -9.14 1.51
N LYS A 35 -15.17 -10.22 1.87
CA LYS A 35 -14.86 -11.60 1.45
C LYS A 35 -15.37 -11.93 0.05
N PHE A 36 -16.26 -11.11 -0.51
CA PHE A 36 -16.94 -11.36 -1.78
C PHE A 36 -16.90 -10.12 -2.68
N CYS A 37 -16.82 -10.35 -3.98
CA CYS A 37 -16.87 -9.29 -4.99
C CYS A 37 -18.29 -8.68 -5.01
N PRO A 38 -18.44 -7.35 -4.89
CA PRO A 38 -19.75 -6.69 -4.88
C PRO A 38 -20.48 -6.74 -6.23
N ILE A 39 -19.76 -7.02 -7.33
CA ILE A 39 -20.32 -7.04 -8.69
C ILE A 39 -20.88 -8.42 -9.06
N CYS A 40 -20.15 -9.50 -8.72
CA CYS A 40 -20.48 -10.86 -9.14
C CYS A 40 -20.74 -11.84 -7.98
N GLY A 41 -20.54 -11.42 -6.73
CA GLY A 41 -20.85 -12.20 -5.54
C GLY A 41 -19.91 -13.36 -5.23
N ILE A 42 -18.90 -13.63 -6.07
CA ILE A 42 -17.91 -14.69 -5.81
C ILE A 42 -16.85 -14.23 -4.78
N PRO A 43 -16.20 -15.17 -4.06
CA PRO A 43 -15.14 -14.81 -3.12
C PRO A 43 -14.00 -14.06 -3.82
N VAL A 44 -13.45 -13.06 -3.14
CA VAL A 44 -12.21 -12.41 -3.59
C VAL A 44 -11.02 -13.30 -3.21
N GLU A 45 -9.99 -13.28 -4.04
CA GLU A 45 -8.72 -13.96 -3.77
C GLU A 45 -7.67 -12.96 -3.29
N GLU A 46 -6.62 -13.47 -2.66
CA GLU A 46 -5.49 -12.70 -2.17
C GLU A 46 -4.25 -13.08 -2.97
N ARG A 47 -3.48 -12.07 -3.39
CA ARG A 47 -2.18 -12.28 -4.02
C ARG A 47 -1.14 -11.36 -3.42
N ILE A 48 0.10 -11.84 -3.42
CA ILE A 48 1.25 -11.05 -3.03
C ILE A 48 1.72 -10.26 -4.25
N VAL A 49 1.60 -8.93 -4.20
CA VAL A 49 2.05 -8.04 -5.28
C VAL A 49 3.25 -7.20 -4.81
N PRO A 50 4.26 -7.01 -5.66
CA PRO A 50 5.31 -6.06 -5.38
C PRO A 50 4.82 -4.63 -5.62
N TYR A 51 5.25 -3.69 -4.77
CA TYR A 51 5.05 -2.26 -4.96
C TYR A 51 6.27 -1.47 -4.48
N ASP A 52 6.40 -0.26 -5.02
CA ASP A 52 7.48 0.65 -4.69
C ASP A 52 7.09 1.50 -3.47
N ALA A 53 7.69 1.17 -2.33
CA ALA A 53 7.46 1.88 -1.07
C ALA A 53 8.60 2.86 -0.79
N PRO A 54 8.29 4.11 -0.41
CA PRO A 54 9.29 5.06 0.07
C PRO A 54 9.71 4.76 1.53
N TYR A 55 11.03 4.73 1.73
CA TYR A 55 11.68 4.59 3.03
C TYR A 55 12.62 5.75 3.28
N CYS A 56 12.77 6.17 4.53
CA CYS A 56 13.78 7.15 4.90
C CYS A 56 15.20 6.59 4.64
N SER A 57 16.04 7.35 3.96
CA SER A 57 17.42 6.95 3.65
C SER A 57 18.33 6.89 4.89
N ASP A 58 18.02 7.66 5.93
CA ASP A 58 18.79 7.69 7.18
C ASP A 58 18.43 6.54 8.13
N CYS A 59 17.14 6.42 8.48
CA CYS A 59 16.70 5.48 9.52
C CYS A 59 16.00 4.22 8.97
N ASN A 60 15.82 4.14 7.64
CA ASN A 60 15.26 2.97 6.97
C ASN A 60 13.84 2.59 7.45
N LYS A 61 13.07 3.58 7.91
CA LYS A 61 11.64 3.41 8.25
C LYS A 61 10.74 3.75 7.05
N PRO A 62 9.57 3.10 6.91
CA PRO A 62 8.60 3.45 5.89
C PRO A 62 8.09 4.87 6.13
N VAL A 63 8.00 5.67 5.08
CA VAL A 63 7.60 7.09 5.16
C VAL A 63 6.67 7.41 4.00
N ASN A 64 5.79 8.40 4.17
CA ASN A 64 5.01 8.91 3.04
C ASN A 64 5.87 9.87 2.22
N PRO A 65 5.91 9.77 0.88
CA PRO A 65 6.76 10.65 0.06
C PRO A 65 6.26 12.10 0.03
N SER A 66 5.03 12.36 0.48
CA SER A 66 4.45 13.70 0.61
C SER A 66 4.87 14.39 1.92
N TRP A 67 5.59 13.72 2.82
CA TRP A 67 6.04 14.31 4.07
C TRP A 67 7.31 15.16 3.85
N ASN A 68 7.38 16.30 4.55
CA ASN A 68 8.52 17.22 4.49
C ASN A 68 9.69 16.83 5.40
N TYR A 69 9.53 15.78 6.21
CA TYR A 69 10.57 15.27 7.11
C TYR A 69 10.25 13.83 7.51
N CYS A 70 11.25 13.11 8.02
CA CYS A 70 11.04 11.78 8.59
C CYS A 70 10.62 11.89 10.06
N PRO A 71 9.41 11.44 10.46
CA PRO A 71 8.95 11.56 11.85
C PRO A 71 9.68 10.62 12.82
N TYR A 72 10.52 9.71 12.32
CA TYR A 72 11.23 8.74 13.13
C TYR A 72 12.65 9.18 13.51
N CYS A 73 13.28 10.04 12.70
CA CYS A 73 14.66 10.49 12.92
C CYS A 73 14.86 11.99 12.70
N ASP A 74 13.79 12.73 12.43
CA ASP A 74 13.78 14.19 12.21
C ASP A 74 14.61 14.67 11.01
N SER A 75 15.06 13.75 10.14
CA SER A 75 15.83 14.12 8.95
C SER A 75 14.97 14.97 7.98
N PRO A 76 15.46 16.13 7.52
CA PRO A 76 14.73 17.00 6.61
C PRO A 76 14.62 16.42 5.20
N ALA A 77 13.53 16.76 4.51
CA ALA A 77 13.35 16.47 3.10
C ALA A 77 14.21 17.39 2.22
N SER A 78 15.50 17.09 1.97
CA SER A 78 16.37 17.94 1.12
C SER A 78 17.45 17.18 0.33
#